data_AF-A0A9P7G2K1-F1
#
_entry.id   AF-A0A9P7G2K1-F1
#
_cell.length_a   1.000
_cell.length_b   1.000
_cell.length_c   1.000
_cell.angle_alpha   90.00
_cell.angle_beta   90.00
_cell.angle_gamma   90.00
#
_symmetry.space_group_name_H-M   'P 1'
#
loop_
_entity.id
_entity.type
_entity.pdbx_description
1 polymer ?
#
loop_
_entity_poly.entity_id
_entity_poly.type
_entity_poly.pdbx_seq_one_letter_code
_entity_poly.pdbx_strand_id
1 'polypeptide(L)'
;MSLNDIDNVVEAFVKGARVASKSGFDGVQLHAAHGYLIAQFISPKSNERTDGYSSRPENALRLLKRIVSAIRSVVSKDFVVGIKINCADYTDDHDRHALVLDHFRTIAAWGEVDFIEVSGGDYEKPDFLATQTRSPRQALFSHFSRTAMDAIESLKQESTLSAPLPLILLTGGLRTPELLHTALAARHAHLLGIGRTSILCPDLPRLLKEMEKETREVGTASSEAYWSSPFRPEPDLTFSPIIRNLVPTIPLVGAGIGTAWYVVTFRRLAAPPTSKGMSFEPDYNLGPLGAVFWMWIWVDTRPTSGMKVCRRRLSPIGIVTAAFHARWPKSPLCKTLMEYERQILGLKLEAGSLGLKETLAGREVYTHVGWLALVSGAGISASTTYIGIVRSGLPALIHERVTSTPADWNAFLTMVRDININDIREGAAELRAASQRERLMEERIQAMEVQCGIRAAPRDLYY
;
A
#
# COMPACT_ATOMS: atom_id res chain seq x y z
N MET A 1 21.23 -6.95 6.31
CA MET A 1 20.34 -7.84 7.07
C MET A 1 21.16 -8.92 7.77
N SER A 2 20.94 -9.07 9.07
CA SER A 2 21.41 -10.21 9.88
C SER A 2 20.59 -11.47 9.58
N LEU A 3 21.00 -12.63 10.11
CA LEU A 3 20.21 -13.86 10.01
C LEU A 3 18.83 -13.72 10.70
N ASN A 4 18.80 -13.04 11.85
CA ASN A 4 17.55 -12.76 12.57
C ASN A 4 16.60 -11.87 11.74
N ASP A 5 17.13 -10.88 11.01
CA ASP A 5 16.31 -10.06 10.11
C ASP A 5 15.73 -10.89 8.96
N ILE A 6 16.49 -11.87 8.45
CA ILE A 6 16.02 -12.79 7.41
C ILE A 6 14.88 -13.65 7.94
N ASP A 7 14.98 -14.15 9.17
CA ASP A 7 13.91 -14.94 9.81
C ASP A 7 12.65 -14.09 10.02
N ASN A 8 12.79 -12.86 10.51
CA ASN A 8 11.68 -11.91 10.63
C ASN A 8 11.00 -11.62 9.28
N VAL A 9 11.78 -11.51 8.21
CA VAL A 9 11.23 -11.33 6.85
C VAL A 9 10.41 -12.54 6.42
N VAL A 10 10.93 -13.76 6.63
CA VAL A 10 10.17 -14.99 6.32
C VAL A 10 8.85 -15.01 7.09
N GLU A 11 8.87 -14.72 8.39
CA GLU A 11 7.65 -14.65 9.21
C GLU A 11 6.67 -13.59 8.73
N ALA A 12 7.15 -12.43 8.29
CA ALA A 12 6.30 -11.38 7.74
C ALA A 12 5.57 -11.82 6.46
N PHE A 13 6.26 -12.52 5.55
CA PHE A 13 5.61 -13.10 4.35
C PHE A 13 4.58 -14.16 4.72
N VAL A 14 4.89 -15.04 5.66
CA VAL A 14 3.97 -16.09 6.17
C VAL A 14 2.73 -15.46 6.79
N LYS A 15 2.90 -14.42 7.61
CA LYS A 15 1.79 -13.67 8.21
C LYS A 15 0.91 -13.03 7.12
N GLY A 16 1.51 -12.42 6.11
CA GLY A 16 0.79 -11.84 4.97
C GLY A 16 -0.06 -12.88 4.23
N ALA A 17 0.52 -14.03 3.89
CA ALA A 17 -0.20 -15.12 3.23
C ALA A 17 -1.35 -15.69 4.09
N ARG A 18 -1.14 -15.83 5.40
CA ARG A 18 -2.18 -16.28 6.33
C ARG A 18 -3.35 -15.29 6.40
N VAL A 19 -3.05 -13.99 6.44
CA VAL A 19 -4.09 -12.96 6.42
C VAL A 19 -4.85 -12.98 5.10
N ALA A 20 -4.16 -13.12 3.96
CA ALA A 20 -4.80 -13.22 2.66
C ALA A 20 -5.74 -14.44 2.57
N SER A 21 -5.24 -15.62 2.96
CA SER A 21 -6.04 -16.86 3.01
C SER A 21 -7.27 -16.73 3.91
N LYS A 22 -7.10 -16.22 5.14
CA LYS A 22 -8.23 -16.01 6.07
C LYS A 22 -9.22 -14.95 5.61
N SER A 23 -8.79 -14.02 4.75
CA SER A 23 -9.65 -12.97 4.20
C SER A 23 -10.43 -13.43 2.96
N GLY A 24 -10.24 -14.67 2.51
CA GLY A 24 -10.94 -15.24 1.36
C GLY A 24 -10.30 -14.97 0.00
N PHE A 25 -9.02 -14.57 -0.05
CA PHE A 25 -8.27 -14.56 -1.30
C PHE A 25 -8.02 -16.00 -1.76
N ASP A 26 -8.00 -16.22 -3.07
CA ASP A 26 -7.68 -17.54 -3.65
C ASP A 26 -6.19 -17.90 -3.56
N GLY A 27 -5.32 -16.89 -3.36
CA GLY A 27 -3.88 -17.11 -3.33
C GLY A 27 -3.04 -15.86 -3.06
N VAL A 28 -1.72 -16.03 -3.14
CA VAL A 28 -0.72 -14.97 -3.13
C VAL A 28 0.29 -15.13 -4.26
N GLN A 29 0.90 -14.02 -4.66
CA GLN A 29 2.05 -14.03 -5.54
C GLN A 29 3.26 -13.38 -4.84
N LEU A 30 4.38 -14.09 -4.80
CA LEU A 30 5.64 -13.59 -4.26
C LEU A 30 6.38 -12.75 -5.30
N HIS A 31 6.75 -11.52 -4.93
CA HIS A 31 7.46 -10.63 -5.83
C HIS A 31 8.99 -10.80 -5.69
N ALA A 32 9.58 -11.58 -6.60
CA ALA A 32 11.00 -11.87 -6.73
C ALA A 32 11.63 -11.18 -7.97
N ALA A 33 11.15 -9.98 -8.29
CA ALA A 33 11.49 -9.26 -9.51
C ALA A 33 11.75 -7.77 -9.21
N HIS A 34 12.21 -7.02 -10.21
CA HIS A 34 12.39 -5.56 -10.20
C HIS A 34 13.26 -5.02 -9.06
N GLY A 35 14.31 -5.73 -8.64
CA GLY A 35 15.22 -5.22 -7.61
C GLY A 35 14.62 -5.06 -6.21
N TYR A 36 13.41 -5.57 -5.96
CA TYR A 36 12.86 -5.68 -4.59
C TYR A 36 13.62 -6.73 -3.77
N LEU A 37 13.31 -6.82 -2.48
CA LEU A 37 14.03 -7.61 -1.49
C LEU A 37 14.43 -9.03 -1.97
N ILE A 38 13.49 -9.83 -2.47
CA ILE A 38 13.80 -11.20 -2.91
C ILE A 38 14.71 -11.17 -4.15
N ALA A 39 14.47 -10.25 -5.09
CA ALA A 39 15.33 -10.08 -6.27
C ALA A 39 16.75 -9.65 -5.88
N GLN A 40 16.91 -8.86 -4.81
CA GLN A 40 18.22 -8.49 -4.30
C GLN A 40 18.99 -9.70 -3.80
N PHE A 41 18.36 -10.64 -3.09
CA PHE A 41 19.02 -11.88 -2.66
C PHE A 41 19.42 -12.79 -3.83
N ILE A 42 18.66 -12.81 -4.91
CA ILE A 42 18.96 -13.64 -6.09
C ILE A 42 20.08 -13.02 -6.92
N SER A 43 20.16 -11.69 -6.99
CA SER A 43 21.06 -10.97 -7.88
C SER A 43 22.49 -10.86 -7.32
N PRO A 44 23.52 -11.27 -8.07
CA PRO A 44 24.91 -11.03 -7.68
C PRO A 44 25.30 -9.55 -7.70
N LYS A 45 24.44 -8.67 -8.25
CA LYS A 45 24.69 -7.21 -8.28
C LYS A 45 24.51 -6.55 -6.92
N SER A 46 23.61 -7.07 -6.09
CA SER A 46 23.23 -6.47 -4.81
C SER A 46 23.51 -7.39 -3.63
N ASN A 47 23.70 -8.69 -3.86
CA ASN A 47 24.01 -9.65 -2.80
C ASN A 47 25.48 -10.09 -2.85
N GLU A 48 26.31 -9.41 -2.07
CA GLU A 48 27.74 -9.72 -1.88
C GLU A 48 27.99 -10.62 -0.64
N ARG A 49 26.96 -11.29 -0.12
CA ARG A 49 27.11 -12.15 1.07
C ARG A 49 27.99 -13.35 0.76
N THR A 50 28.67 -13.84 1.80
CA THR A 50 29.52 -15.04 1.76
C THR A 50 28.95 -16.21 2.56
N ASP A 51 27.78 -16.03 3.18
CA ASP A 51 27.12 -17.05 3.97
C ASP A 51 26.13 -17.90 3.12
N GLY A 52 25.29 -18.69 3.81
CA GLY A 52 24.28 -19.53 3.17
C GLY A 52 23.22 -18.77 2.38
N TYR A 53 23.16 -17.44 2.45
CA TYR A 53 22.25 -16.60 1.67
C TYR A 53 22.98 -15.82 0.57
N SER A 54 24.17 -16.24 0.17
CA SER A 54 24.92 -15.69 -0.97
C SER A 54 24.19 -15.86 -2.31
N SER A 55 24.57 -15.05 -3.30
CA SER A 55 24.07 -15.14 -4.68
C SER A 55 24.72 -16.26 -5.50
N ARG A 56 25.41 -17.21 -4.86
CA ARG A 56 25.97 -18.38 -5.53
C ARG A 56 24.82 -19.27 -6.04
N PRO A 57 24.95 -19.96 -7.19
CA PRO A 57 23.86 -20.73 -7.77
C PRO A 57 23.13 -21.66 -6.79
N GLU A 58 23.87 -22.34 -5.92
CA GLU A 58 23.33 -23.25 -4.90
C GLU A 58 22.54 -22.56 -3.77
N ASN A 59 22.70 -21.25 -3.60
CA ASN A 59 22.14 -20.46 -2.50
C ASN A 59 21.21 -19.32 -2.95
N ALA A 60 21.30 -18.89 -4.21
CA ALA A 60 20.62 -17.69 -4.72
C ALA A 60 19.11 -17.71 -4.47
N LEU A 61 18.49 -18.88 -4.60
CA LEU A 61 17.05 -19.06 -4.37
C LEU A 61 16.68 -19.44 -2.93
N ARG A 62 17.65 -19.53 -2.00
CA ARG A 62 17.42 -20.06 -0.65
C ARG A 62 16.37 -19.25 0.11
N LEU A 63 16.44 -17.92 0.08
CA LEU A 63 15.44 -17.08 0.76
C LEU A 63 14.04 -17.32 0.18
N LEU A 64 13.92 -17.30 -1.15
CA LEU A 64 12.65 -17.52 -1.84
C LEU A 64 12.08 -18.90 -1.50
N LYS A 65 12.90 -19.96 -1.55
CA LYS A 65 12.48 -21.31 -1.17
C LYS A 65 11.99 -21.36 0.28
N ARG A 66 12.71 -20.76 1.23
CA ARG A 66 12.28 -20.69 2.65
C ARG A 66 10.91 -20.03 2.78
N ILE A 67 10.68 -18.91 2.09
CA ILE A 67 9.39 -18.21 2.11
C ILE A 67 8.27 -19.09 1.53
N VAL A 68 8.49 -19.68 0.35
CA VAL A 68 7.49 -20.56 -0.31
C VAL A 68 7.11 -21.72 0.59
N SER A 69 8.09 -22.46 1.12
CA SER A 69 7.84 -23.62 1.97
C SER A 69 7.17 -23.24 3.29
N ALA A 70 7.54 -22.10 3.90
CA ALA A 70 6.91 -21.61 5.11
C ALA A 70 5.48 -21.12 4.88
N ILE A 71 5.16 -20.57 3.70
CA ILE A 71 3.78 -20.24 3.33
C ILE A 71 2.98 -21.53 3.15
N ARG A 72 3.51 -22.49 2.38
CA ARG A 72 2.84 -23.77 2.10
C ARG A 72 2.52 -24.58 3.36
N SER A 73 3.28 -24.43 4.44
CA SER A 73 2.99 -25.11 5.70
C SER A 73 1.84 -24.50 6.51
N VAL A 74 1.34 -23.31 6.15
CA VAL A 74 0.31 -22.60 6.92
C VAL A 74 -0.97 -22.28 6.14
N VAL A 75 -0.98 -22.53 4.83
CA VAL A 75 -2.17 -22.35 3.96
C VAL A 75 -2.71 -23.70 3.49
N SER A 76 -3.96 -23.74 3.01
CA SER A 76 -4.52 -24.95 2.41
C SER A 76 -3.79 -25.32 1.11
N LYS A 77 -3.90 -26.60 0.71
CA LYS A 77 -3.33 -27.09 -0.55
C LYS A 77 -3.93 -26.40 -1.78
N ASP A 78 -5.20 -25.99 -1.70
CA ASP A 78 -5.92 -25.31 -2.78
C ASP A 78 -5.61 -23.81 -2.86
N PHE A 79 -4.88 -23.24 -1.89
CA PHE A 79 -4.48 -21.84 -1.91
C PHE A 79 -3.34 -21.62 -2.90
N VAL A 80 -3.54 -20.77 -3.89
CA VAL A 80 -2.58 -20.54 -4.98
C VAL A 80 -1.34 -19.80 -4.47
N VAL A 81 -0.15 -20.30 -4.79
CA VAL A 81 1.14 -19.64 -4.53
C VAL A 81 1.88 -19.48 -5.85
N GLY A 82 1.93 -18.24 -6.33
CA GLY A 82 2.69 -17.86 -7.51
C GLY A 82 3.99 -17.13 -7.18
N ILE A 83 4.90 -17.05 -8.16
CA ILE A 83 6.14 -16.27 -8.07
C ILE A 83 6.28 -15.39 -9.29
N LYS A 84 6.58 -14.11 -9.11
CA LYS A 84 7.00 -13.21 -10.20
C LYS A 84 8.50 -13.02 -10.14
N ILE A 85 9.24 -13.41 -11.19
CA ILE A 85 10.70 -13.41 -11.20
C ILE A 85 11.26 -12.76 -12.47
N ASN A 86 12.42 -12.12 -12.34
CA ASN A 86 13.10 -11.48 -13.46
C ASN A 86 13.67 -12.53 -14.43
N CYS A 87 13.41 -12.36 -15.73
CA CYS A 87 13.96 -13.17 -16.81
C CYS A 87 15.15 -12.50 -17.53
N ALA A 88 15.24 -11.17 -17.46
CA ALA A 88 16.40 -10.43 -17.96
C ALA A 88 16.33 -8.98 -17.48
N ASP A 89 17.25 -8.63 -16.59
CA ASP A 89 17.93 -7.36 -16.72
C ASP A 89 19.34 -7.69 -17.22
N TYR A 90 19.79 -6.99 -18.26
CA TYR A 90 21.18 -6.92 -18.74
C TYR A 90 21.67 -7.99 -19.74
N THR A 91 21.85 -7.52 -20.99
CA THR A 91 22.91 -7.86 -22.00
C THR A 91 22.90 -9.25 -22.67
N ASP A 92 23.47 -9.31 -23.88
CA ASP A 92 23.67 -10.47 -24.78
C ASP A 92 24.60 -11.57 -24.21
N ASP A 93 24.52 -11.83 -22.90
CA ASP A 93 25.36 -12.77 -22.17
C ASP A 93 24.64 -14.12 -22.04
N HIS A 94 25.14 -15.11 -22.78
CA HIS A 94 24.58 -16.47 -22.85
C HIS A 94 24.56 -17.17 -21.48
N ASP A 95 25.60 -16.96 -20.66
CA ASP A 95 25.75 -17.64 -19.38
C ASP A 95 24.69 -17.16 -18.37
N ARG A 96 24.33 -15.87 -18.43
CA ARG A 96 23.26 -15.31 -17.60
C ARG A 96 21.89 -15.83 -17.98
N HIS A 97 21.64 -16.02 -19.28
CA HIS A 97 20.37 -16.58 -19.75
C HIS A 97 20.19 -18.03 -19.27
N ALA A 98 21.25 -18.84 -19.33
CA ALA A 98 21.24 -20.21 -18.83
C ALA A 98 21.00 -20.27 -17.30
N LEU A 99 21.67 -19.40 -16.53
CA LEU A 99 21.45 -19.31 -15.07
C LEU A 99 20.00 -18.96 -14.71
N VAL A 100 19.39 -18.01 -15.42
CA VAL A 100 18.00 -17.63 -15.17
C VAL A 100 17.04 -18.77 -15.52
N LEU A 101 17.26 -19.48 -16.63
CA LEU A 101 16.47 -20.69 -16.95
C LEU A 101 16.62 -21.76 -15.87
N ASP A 102 17.82 -21.95 -15.32
CA ASP A 102 18.06 -22.87 -14.21
C ASP A 102 17.27 -22.45 -12.95
N HIS A 103 17.11 -21.16 -12.68
CA HIS A 103 16.23 -20.70 -11.61
C HIS A 103 14.77 -21.11 -11.83
N PHE A 104 14.23 -20.94 -13.05
CA PHE A 104 12.86 -21.36 -13.38
C PHE A 104 12.67 -22.87 -13.20
N ARG A 105 13.63 -23.65 -13.68
CA ARG A 105 13.65 -25.10 -13.54
C ARG A 105 13.75 -25.53 -12.08
N THR A 106 14.63 -24.91 -11.30
CA THR A 106 14.78 -25.17 -9.86
C THR A 106 13.50 -24.85 -9.09
N ILE A 107 12.87 -23.71 -9.37
CA ILE A 107 11.59 -23.32 -8.76
C ILE A 107 10.50 -24.34 -9.10
N ALA A 108 10.40 -24.79 -10.35
CA ALA A 108 9.43 -25.80 -10.76
C ALA A 108 9.67 -27.15 -10.07
N ALA A 109 10.93 -27.56 -9.93
CA ALA A 109 11.31 -28.80 -9.26
C ALA A 109 10.95 -28.83 -7.76
N TRP A 110 10.67 -27.68 -7.14
CA TRP A 110 10.19 -27.65 -5.76
C TRP A 110 8.80 -28.28 -5.57
N GLY A 111 7.96 -28.34 -6.61
CA GLY A 111 6.61 -28.88 -6.52
C GLY A 111 5.68 -28.11 -5.57
N GLU A 112 6.03 -26.87 -5.23
CA GLU A 112 5.33 -26.02 -4.24
C GLU A 112 4.79 -24.72 -4.86
N VAL A 113 4.91 -24.51 -6.17
CA VAL A 113 4.57 -23.26 -6.85
C VAL A 113 3.56 -23.58 -7.96
N ASP A 114 2.46 -22.84 -8.03
CA ASP A 114 1.39 -23.11 -8.99
C ASP A 114 1.60 -22.36 -10.30
N PHE A 115 2.22 -21.18 -10.27
CA PHE A 115 2.59 -20.45 -11.47
C PHE A 115 3.82 -19.56 -11.27
N ILE A 116 4.57 -19.37 -12.36
CA ILE A 116 5.70 -18.46 -12.43
C ILE A 116 5.39 -17.38 -13.47
N GLU A 117 5.36 -16.13 -13.02
CA GLU A 117 5.24 -14.97 -13.88
C GLU A 117 6.63 -14.48 -14.32
N VAL A 118 6.79 -14.41 -15.64
CA VAL A 118 7.98 -13.86 -16.30
C VAL A 118 7.91 -12.33 -16.28
N SER A 119 8.94 -11.69 -15.73
CA SER A 119 9.09 -10.23 -15.73
C SER A 119 10.48 -9.79 -16.18
N GLY A 120 10.66 -8.53 -16.54
CA GLY A 120 11.99 -7.93 -16.70
C GLY A 120 11.93 -6.42 -16.45
N GLY A 121 13.08 -5.81 -16.22
CA GLY A 121 13.21 -4.44 -15.72
C GLY A 121 13.81 -4.39 -14.32
N ASP A 122 14.70 -3.42 -14.12
CA ASP A 122 15.36 -3.08 -12.86
C ASP A 122 15.00 -1.62 -12.52
N TYR A 123 14.50 -1.32 -11.32
CA TYR A 123 14.22 0.07 -10.95
C TYR A 123 15.51 0.91 -10.82
N GLU A 124 16.67 0.28 -10.69
CA GLU A 124 17.98 0.96 -10.69
C GLU A 124 18.42 1.42 -12.09
N LYS A 125 17.84 0.83 -13.16
CA LYS A 125 17.93 1.34 -14.54
C LYS A 125 16.55 1.40 -15.18
N PRO A 126 15.87 2.56 -15.14
CA PRO A 126 14.51 2.72 -15.65
C PRO A 126 14.40 2.65 -17.19
N ASP A 127 15.34 2.02 -17.89
CA ASP A 127 15.30 1.81 -19.34
C ASP A 127 14.02 1.05 -19.76
N PHE A 128 13.46 0.20 -18.89
CA PHE A 128 12.16 -0.46 -19.10
C PHE A 128 10.96 0.50 -19.03
N LEU A 129 11.11 1.65 -18.35
CA LEU A 129 10.13 2.75 -18.32
C LEU A 129 10.34 3.72 -19.49
N ALA A 130 11.58 3.87 -19.96
CA ALA A 130 11.98 4.86 -20.96
C ALA A 130 11.93 4.37 -22.42
N THR A 131 11.97 3.06 -22.67
CA THR A 131 12.00 2.52 -24.03
C THR A 131 10.61 2.39 -24.63
N GLN A 132 10.18 3.43 -25.36
CA GLN A 132 9.13 3.34 -26.39
C GLN A 132 9.58 2.54 -27.63
N THR A 133 10.78 1.98 -27.63
CA THR A 133 11.41 1.38 -28.81
C THR A 133 11.85 -0.06 -28.58
N ARG A 134 10.98 -1.01 -28.97
CA ARG A 134 11.35 -2.25 -29.67
C ARG A 134 10.07 -2.98 -30.11
N SER A 135 9.82 -2.94 -31.43
CA SER A 135 8.77 -3.64 -32.19
C SER A 135 7.33 -3.61 -31.61
N PRO A 136 6.38 -2.91 -32.25
CA PRO A 136 4.95 -2.96 -31.92
C PRO A 136 4.31 -4.36 -31.94
N ARG A 137 5.04 -5.40 -32.39
CA ARG A 137 4.48 -6.71 -32.76
C ARG A 137 4.70 -7.84 -31.76
N GLN A 138 5.45 -7.66 -30.66
CA GLN A 138 5.79 -8.80 -29.79
C GLN A 138 5.48 -8.53 -28.32
N ALA A 139 4.87 -9.53 -27.66
CA ALA A 139 4.77 -9.57 -26.21
C ALA A 139 6.20 -9.57 -25.63
N LEU A 140 6.45 -8.67 -24.69
CA LEU A 140 7.76 -8.55 -24.06
C LEU A 140 8.11 -9.90 -23.42
N PHE A 141 9.30 -10.45 -23.68
CA PHE A 141 9.79 -11.74 -23.16
C PHE A 141 9.14 -13.03 -23.71
N SER A 142 8.40 -12.98 -24.83
CA SER A 142 7.77 -14.19 -25.39
C SER A 142 8.74 -15.31 -25.77
N HIS A 143 9.96 -14.97 -26.21
CA HIS A 143 10.98 -15.97 -26.54
C HIS A 143 11.48 -16.70 -25.29
N PHE A 144 11.89 -15.94 -24.26
CA PHE A 144 12.32 -16.50 -22.98
C PHE A 144 11.23 -17.37 -22.35
N SER A 145 9.98 -16.90 -22.37
CA SER A 145 8.85 -17.63 -21.78
C SER A 145 8.65 -19.01 -22.40
N ARG A 146 8.85 -19.14 -23.73
CA ARG A 146 8.85 -20.44 -24.41
C ARG A 146 9.98 -21.33 -23.93
N THR A 147 11.21 -20.82 -23.94
CA THR A 147 12.37 -21.58 -23.48
C THR A 147 12.24 -22.02 -22.02
N ALA A 148 11.65 -21.18 -21.17
CA ALA A 148 11.35 -21.53 -19.78
C ALA A 148 10.29 -22.64 -19.67
N MET A 149 9.24 -22.60 -20.50
CA MET A 149 8.26 -23.69 -20.57
C MET A 149 8.91 -25.00 -20.99
N ASP A 150 9.74 -24.99 -22.04
CA ASP A 150 10.43 -26.18 -22.52
C ASP A 150 11.37 -26.76 -21.44
N ALA A 151 12.12 -25.89 -20.74
CA ALA A 151 13.03 -26.28 -19.65
C ALA A 151 12.30 -26.85 -18.42
N ILE A 152 11.07 -26.39 -18.15
CA ILE A 152 10.22 -26.91 -17.09
C ILE A 152 9.55 -28.22 -17.54
N GLU A 153 9.09 -28.32 -18.78
CA GLU A 153 8.52 -29.54 -19.34
C GLU A 153 9.54 -30.70 -19.37
N SER A 154 10.83 -30.42 -19.60
CA SER A 154 11.87 -31.47 -19.58
C SER A 154 12.01 -32.15 -18.21
N LEU A 155 11.63 -31.49 -17.11
CA LEU A 155 11.60 -32.11 -15.78
C LEU A 155 10.68 -33.34 -15.70
N LYS A 156 9.61 -33.39 -16.50
CA LYS A 156 8.72 -34.58 -16.55
C LYS A 156 9.45 -35.84 -17.03
N GLN A 157 10.49 -35.68 -17.86
CA GLN A 157 11.26 -36.79 -18.40
C GLN A 157 12.36 -37.24 -17.43
N GLU A 158 12.86 -36.32 -16.61
CA GLU A 158 14.02 -36.53 -15.74
C GLU A 158 13.66 -36.91 -14.30
N SER A 159 12.43 -36.64 -13.86
CA SER A 159 12.04 -36.74 -12.46
C SER A 159 10.72 -37.49 -12.25
N THR A 160 10.61 -38.16 -11.10
CA THR A 160 9.34 -38.74 -10.58
C THR A 160 8.51 -37.69 -9.85
N LEU A 161 8.51 -36.43 -10.31
CA LEU A 161 7.74 -35.36 -9.70
C LEU A 161 6.26 -35.79 -9.62
N SER A 162 5.76 -35.91 -8.39
CA SER A 162 4.33 -36.20 -8.14
C SER A 162 3.46 -34.95 -8.14
N ALA A 163 4.07 -33.76 -8.04
CA ALA A 163 3.38 -32.48 -8.08
C ALA A 163 3.22 -31.99 -9.53
N PRO A 164 2.10 -31.32 -9.88
CA PRO A 164 1.95 -30.63 -11.16
C PRO A 164 3.05 -29.59 -11.36
N LEU A 165 3.48 -29.41 -12.62
CA LEU A 165 4.40 -28.32 -12.98
C LEU A 165 3.69 -26.96 -12.91
N PRO A 166 4.38 -25.88 -12.51
CA PRO A 166 3.80 -24.55 -12.49
C PRO A 166 3.43 -24.07 -13.91
N LEU A 167 2.35 -23.31 -14.00
CA LEU A 167 2.00 -22.58 -15.22
C LEU A 167 2.94 -21.40 -15.43
N ILE A 168 3.20 -21.04 -16.69
CA ILE A 168 3.97 -19.84 -17.04
C ILE A 168 3.03 -18.71 -17.38
N LEU A 169 3.14 -17.61 -16.65
CA LEU A 169 2.38 -16.38 -16.87
C LEU A 169 3.27 -15.32 -17.54
N LEU A 170 2.79 -14.74 -18.63
CA LEU A 170 3.48 -13.69 -19.37
C LEU A 170 2.76 -12.35 -19.23
N THR A 171 3.49 -11.33 -18.79
CA THR A 171 2.99 -9.96 -18.64
C THR A 171 3.87 -8.99 -19.40
N GLY A 172 3.25 -7.99 -20.05
CA GLY A 172 3.96 -6.89 -20.71
C GLY A 172 3.75 -6.82 -22.22
N GLY A 173 3.38 -5.64 -22.72
CA GLY A 173 3.17 -5.41 -24.16
C GLY A 173 1.90 -6.02 -24.77
N LEU A 174 1.07 -6.68 -23.96
CA LEU A 174 -0.20 -7.30 -24.37
C LEU A 174 -1.31 -6.24 -24.51
N ARG A 175 -1.26 -5.49 -25.60
CA ARG A 175 -2.11 -4.29 -25.82
C ARG A 175 -3.11 -4.41 -26.97
N THR A 176 -3.35 -5.59 -27.53
CA THR A 176 -4.45 -5.78 -28.48
C THR A 176 -5.02 -7.20 -28.36
N PRO A 177 -6.28 -7.44 -28.78
CA PRO A 177 -6.87 -8.79 -28.81
C PRO A 177 -6.05 -9.76 -29.66
N GLU A 178 -5.51 -9.29 -30.79
CA GLU A 178 -4.72 -10.11 -31.72
C GLU A 178 -3.40 -10.56 -31.06
N LEU A 179 -2.77 -9.68 -30.27
CA LEU A 179 -1.56 -10.03 -29.51
C LEU A 179 -1.86 -11.04 -28.41
N LEU A 180 -2.99 -10.90 -27.69
CA LEU A 180 -3.44 -11.88 -26.70
C LEU A 180 -3.67 -13.25 -27.34
N HIS A 181 -4.45 -13.28 -28.44
CA HIS A 181 -4.76 -14.49 -29.17
C HIS A 181 -3.50 -15.16 -29.73
N THR A 182 -2.64 -14.38 -30.39
CA THR A 182 -1.39 -14.90 -30.97
C THR A 182 -0.45 -15.43 -29.89
N ALA A 183 -0.34 -14.75 -28.74
CA ALA A 183 0.50 -15.21 -27.64
C ALA A 183 0.04 -16.57 -27.09
N LEU A 184 -1.26 -16.81 -26.96
CA LEU A 184 -1.79 -18.11 -26.52
C LEU A 184 -1.69 -19.17 -27.63
N ALA A 185 -2.12 -18.85 -28.85
CA ALA A 185 -2.14 -19.78 -29.98
C ALA A 185 -0.73 -20.27 -30.35
N ALA A 186 0.28 -19.40 -30.27
CA ALA A 186 1.68 -19.76 -30.50
C ALA A 186 2.38 -20.37 -29.27
N ARG A 187 1.63 -20.71 -28.22
CA ARG A 187 2.15 -21.22 -26.93
C ARG A 187 3.31 -20.38 -26.41
N HIS A 188 3.14 -19.06 -26.31
CA HIS A 188 4.14 -18.19 -25.69
C HIS A 188 4.09 -18.23 -24.15
N ALA A 189 2.93 -18.58 -23.59
CA ALA A 189 2.69 -18.74 -22.16
C ALA A 189 1.44 -19.60 -21.93
N HIS A 190 1.24 -20.05 -20.69
CA HIS A 190 0.01 -20.70 -20.25
C HIS A 190 -1.05 -19.69 -19.81
N LEU A 191 -0.61 -18.59 -19.20
CA LEU A 191 -1.44 -17.50 -18.70
C LEU A 191 -0.92 -16.16 -19.20
N LEU A 192 -1.81 -15.17 -19.33
CA LEU A 192 -1.47 -13.80 -19.71
C LEU A 192 -1.85 -12.82 -18.60
N GLY A 193 -0.92 -11.97 -18.19
CA GLY A 193 -1.16 -10.91 -17.23
C GLY A 193 -1.41 -9.56 -17.89
N ILE A 194 -2.50 -8.90 -17.48
CA ILE A 194 -2.93 -7.60 -18.01
C ILE A 194 -2.89 -6.56 -16.89
N GLY A 195 -1.92 -5.66 -16.96
CA GLY A 195 -1.77 -4.54 -16.02
C GLY A 195 -2.59 -3.32 -16.46
N ARG A 196 -1.92 -2.30 -17.01
CA ARG A 196 -2.50 -1.01 -17.40
C ARG A 196 -3.83 -1.08 -18.16
N THR A 197 -3.98 -2.00 -19.12
CA THR A 197 -5.20 -2.10 -19.90
C THR A 197 -6.42 -2.51 -19.08
N SER A 198 -6.23 -3.24 -17.96
CA SER A 198 -7.33 -3.56 -17.03
C SER A 198 -7.94 -2.31 -16.38
N ILE A 199 -7.16 -1.23 -16.27
CA ILE A 199 -7.64 0.07 -15.78
C ILE A 199 -8.45 0.77 -16.87
N LEU A 200 -8.06 0.63 -18.14
CA LEU A 200 -8.78 1.25 -19.25
C LEU A 200 -10.09 0.52 -19.58
N CYS A 201 -10.10 -0.80 -19.36
CA CYS A 201 -11.22 -1.66 -19.65
C CYS A 201 -11.37 -2.73 -18.55
N PRO A 202 -12.05 -2.40 -17.43
CA PRO A 202 -12.29 -3.36 -16.34
C PRO A 202 -13.13 -4.57 -16.79
N ASP A 203 -14.02 -4.36 -17.76
CA ASP A 203 -14.89 -5.39 -18.35
C ASP A 203 -14.18 -6.23 -19.44
N LEU A 204 -12.88 -6.06 -19.64
CA LEU A 204 -12.11 -6.74 -20.68
C LEU A 204 -12.37 -8.26 -20.74
N PRO A 205 -12.42 -9.02 -19.62
CA PRO A 205 -12.71 -10.46 -19.69
C PRO A 205 -14.07 -10.79 -20.31
N ARG A 206 -15.10 -10.00 -19.99
CA ARG A 206 -16.46 -10.16 -20.56
C ARG A 206 -16.44 -9.85 -22.06
N LEU A 207 -15.81 -8.75 -22.45
CA LEU A 207 -15.70 -8.35 -23.85
C LEU A 207 -14.94 -9.40 -24.67
N LEU A 208 -13.80 -9.90 -24.18
CA LEU A 208 -13.04 -10.95 -24.87
C LEU A 208 -13.87 -12.22 -25.11
N LYS A 209 -14.73 -12.60 -24.14
CA LYS A 209 -15.63 -13.74 -24.27
C LYS A 209 -16.74 -13.50 -25.32
N GLU A 210 -17.31 -12.30 -25.34
CA GLU A 210 -18.29 -11.89 -26.35
C GLU A 210 -17.64 -11.87 -27.75
N MET A 211 -16.42 -11.34 -27.87
CA MET A 211 -15.63 -11.30 -29.11
C MET A 211 -15.30 -12.69 -29.65
N GLU A 212 -14.93 -13.64 -28.77
CA GLU A 212 -14.68 -15.04 -29.16
C GLU A 212 -15.95 -15.68 -29.75
N LYS A 213 -17.12 -15.39 -29.16
CA LYS A 213 -18.41 -15.90 -29.64
C LYS A 213 -18.77 -15.32 -31.01
N GLU A 214 -18.67 -14.01 -31.19
CA GLU A 214 -18.95 -13.35 -32.47
C GLU A 214 -18.03 -13.83 -33.60
N THR A 215 -16.73 -14.00 -33.30
CA THR A 215 -15.74 -14.50 -34.27
C THR A 215 -16.10 -15.91 -34.76
N ARG A 216 -16.62 -16.77 -33.86
CA ARG A 216 -17.06 -18.12 -34.20
C ARG A 216 -18.37 -18.14 -35.01
N GLU A 217 -19.27 -17.19 -34.80
CA GLU A 217 -20.60 -17.16 -35.41
C GLU A 217 -20.61 -16.45 -36.78
N VAL A 218 -19.82 -15.39 -36.99
CA VAL A 218 -19.91 -14.52 -38.17
C VAL A 218 -18.78 -14.75 -39.18
N GLY A 219 -17.74 -15.52 -38.83
CA GLY A 219 -16.61 -15.88 -39.71
C GLY A 219 -15.73 -14.69 -40.14
N THR A 220 -16.14 -13.46 -39.85
CA THR A 220 -15.37 -12.22 -40.01
C THR A 220 -15.70 -11.29 -38.86
N ALA A 221 -14.65 -10.79 -38.21
CA ALA A 221 -14.69 -9.84 -37.11
C ALA A 221 -15.31 -8.50 -37.57
N SER A 222 -16.61 -8.29 -37.31
CA SER A 222 -17.31 -7.08 -37.73
C SER A 222 -16.89 -5.84 -36.93
N SER A 223 -16.33 -4.86 -37.67
CA SER A 223 -16.01 -3.46 -37.33
C SER A 223 -14.71 -3.18 -36.53
N GLU A 224 -13.69 -2.61 -37.21
CA GLU A 224 -12.47 -1.99 -36.62
C GLU A 224 -12.74 -1.04 -35.44
N ALA A 225 -13.91 -0.41 -35.41
CA ALA A 225 -14.33 0.49 -34.34
C ALA A 225 -14.55 -0.22 -32.99
N TYR A 226 -14.94 -1.50 -32.99
CA TYR A 226 -15.11 -2.28 -31.76
C TYR A 226 -13.77 -2.80 -31.21
N TRP A 227 -12.87 -3.26 -32.10
CA TRP A 227 -11.53 -3.78 -31.76
C TRP A 227 -10.61 -2.71 -31.12
N SER A 228 -10.85 -1.43 -31.42
CA SER A 228 -9.99 -0.32 -30.99
C SER A 228 -10.38 0.30 -29.64
N SER A 229 -11.59 0.03 -29.11
CA SER A 229 -12.09 0.72 -27.90
C SER A 229 -11.47 0.26 -26.57
N PRO A 230 -11.30 -1.06 -26.28
CA PRO A 230 -10.74 -1.51 -25.00
C PRO A 230 -9.21 -1.36 -24.92
N PHE A 231 -8.56 -1.10 -26.05
CA PHE A 231 -7.11 -0.99 -26.19
C PHE A 231 -6.67 0.39 -26.71
N ARG A 232 -7.49 1.42 -26.48
CA ARG A 232 -7.15 2.80 -26.87
C ARG A 232 -5.76 3.17 -26.33
N PRO A 233 -4.92 3.82 -27.15
CA PRO A 233 -3.60 4.26 -26.70
C PRO A 233 -3.74 5.25 -25.54
N GLU A 234 -2.72 5.29 -24.69
CA GLU A 234 -2.59 6.33 -23.66
C GLU A 234 -2.69 7.72 -24.32
N PRO A 235 -3.37 8.69 -23.69
CA PRO A 235 -3.36 10.06 -24.20
C PRO A 235 -1.92 10.60 -24.23
N ASP A 236 -1.65 11.58 -25.08
CA ASP A 236 -0.35 12.25 -25.07
C ASP A 236 -0.18 13.04 -23.77
N LEU A 237 0.68 12.51 -22.90
CA LEU A 237 0.99 13.07 -21.58
C LEU A 237 2.38 13.73 -21.56
N THR A 238 2.90 14.11 -22.73
CA THR A 238 4.15 14.86 -22.83
C THR A 238 3.93 16.34 -22.54
N PHE A 239 4.85 16.95 -21.79
CA PHE A 239 4.90 18.40 -21.68
C PHE A 239 5.44 19.01 -22.96
N SER A 240 4.91 20.17 -23.35
CA SER A 240 5.59 21.00 -24.35
C SER A 240 7.01 21.32 -23.85
N PRO A 241 8.00 21.44 -24.75
CA PRO A 241 9.39 21.71 -24.38
C PRO A 241 9.56 22.93 -23.46
N ILE A 242 8.68 23.92 -23.64
CA ILE A 242 8.66 25.18 -22.88
C ILE A 242 8.21 24.94 -21.44
N ILE A 243 7.14 24.16 -21.24
CA ILE A 243 6.57 23.88 -19.90
C ILE A 243 7.44 22.88 -19.14
N ARG A 244 8.11 21.94 -19.84
CA ARG A 244 9.04 20.97 -19.23
C ARG A 244 10.15 21.64 -18.42
N ASN A 245 10.60 22.83 -18.84
CA ASN A 245 11.66 23.59 -18.17
C ASN A 245 11.16 24.43 -16.96
N LEU A 246 9.84 24.57 -16.83
CA LEU A 246 9.19 25.36 -15.76
C LEU A 246 8.64 24.48 -14.63
N VAL A 247 8.44 23.18 -14.89
CA VAL A 247 7.96 22.22 -13.89
C VAL A 247 9.16 21.52 -13.26
N PRO A 248 9.34 21.59 -11.93
CA PRO A 248 10.44 20.89 -11.27
C PRO A 248 10.35 19.39 -11.55
N THR A 249 11.37 18.84 -12.21
CA THR A 249 11.50 17.40 -12.43
C THR A 249 11.82 16.76 -11.09
N ILE A 250 10.80 16.35 -10.35
CA ILE A 250 11.00 15.49 -9.18
C ILE A 250 11.30 14.09 -9.73
N PRO A 251 12.49 13.52 -9.51
CA PRO A 251 12.78 12.15 -9.90
C PRO A 251 12.00 11.21 -8.97
N LEU A 252 10.73 10.98 -9.31
CA LEU A 252 9.92 9.94 -8.69
C LEU A 252 10.22 8.63 -9.40
N VAL A 253 11.12 7.83 -8.81
CA VAL A 253 11.41 6.47 -9.27
C VAL A 253 10.11 5.68 -9.33
N GLY A 254 9.73 5.23 -10.54
CA GLY A 254 8.51 4.44 -10.77
C GLY A 254 7.19 5.22 -10.87
N ALA A 255 7.20 6.56 -10.82
CA ALA A 255 5.99 7.38 -10.89
C ALA A 255 6.16 8.57 -11.84
N GLY A 256 6.08 8.27 -13.15
CA GLY A 256 6.00 9.29 -14.19
C GLY A 256 4.57 9.83 -14.37
N ILE A 257 4.41 10.81 -15.26
CA ILE A 257 3.10 11.43 -15.57
C ILE A 257 2.08 10.39 -16.05
N GLY A 258 2.52 9.39 -16.82
CA GLY A 258 1.67 8.26 -17.22
C GLY A 258 1.11 7.50 -16.00
N THR A 259 1.94 7.26 -14.99
CA THR A 259 1.50 6.65 -13.73
C THR A 259 0.49 7.53 -13.00
N ALA A 260 0.69 8.86 -12.97
CA ALA A 260 -0.26 9.79 -12.38
C ALA A 260 -1.64 9.73 -13.07
N TRP A 261 -1.65 9.68 -14.41
CA TRP A 261 -2.90 9.55 -15.17
C TRP A 261 -3.62 8.23 -14.86
N TYR A 262 -2.91 7.09 -14.84
CA TYR A 262 -3.51 5.81 -14.47
C TYR A 262 -4.04 5.79 -13.03
N VAL A 263 -3.33 6.42 -12.08
CA VAL A 263 -3.80 6.55 -10.69
C VAL A 263 -5.10 7.35 -10.62
N VAL A 264 -5.20 8.46 -11.35
CA VAL A 264 -6.43 9.26 -11.41
C VAL A 264 -7.57 8.46 -12.04
N THR A 265 -7.33 7.78 -13.16
CA THR A 265 -8.32 6.92 -13.81
C THR A 265 -8.81 5.80 -12.89
N PHE A 266 -7.90 5.09 -12.22
CA PHE A 266 -8.25 4.03 -11.27
C PHE A 266 -9.08 4.55 -10.09
N ARG A 267 -8.78 5.74 -9.58
CA ARG A 267 -9.59 6.40 -8.53
C ARG A 267 -10.99 6.77 -9.02
N ARG A 268 -11.15 7.22 -10.26
CA ARG A 268 -12.46 7.50 -10.84
C ARG A 268 -13.31 6.24 -10.97
N LEU A 269 -12.70 5.12 -11.37
CA LEU A 269 -13.38 3.82 -11.39
C LEU A 269 -13.87 3.37 -10.01
N ALA A 270 -13.13 3.70 -8.96
CA ALA A 270 -13.50 3.36 -7.58
C ALA A 270 -14.52 4.33 -6.96
N ALA A 271 -14.79 5.48 -7.59
CA ALA A 271 -15.72 6.47 -7.05
C ALA A 271 -17.18 5.96 -7.15
N PRO A 272 -18.01 6.16 -6.10
CA PRO A 272 -19.42 5.80 -6.19
C PRO A 272 -20.10 6.60 -7.31
N PRO A 273 -21.09 6.01 -8.00
CA PRO A 273 -21.83 6.72 -9.04
C PRO A 273 -22.53 7.92 -8.41
N THR A 274 -21.94 9.10 -8.56
CA THR A 274 -22.61 10.34 -8.15
C THR A 274 -23.82 10.55 -9.06
N SER A 275 -24.87 11.16 -8.53
CA SER A 275 -26.15 11.46 -9.21
C SER A 275 -26.05 12.38 -10.44
N LYS A 276 -24.84 12.62 -10.96
CA LYS A 276 -24.53 13.39 -12.17
C LYS A 276 -23.76 12.58 -13.22
N GLY A 277 -24.07 11.29 -13.37
CA GLY A 277 -23.71 10.54 -14.58
C GLY A 277 -22.24 10.62 -15.01
N MET A 278 -21.30 10.65 -14.05
CA MET A 278 -19.89 10.43 -14.41
C MET A 278 -19.78 9.02 -14.98
N SER A 279 -19.41 8.92 -16.25
CA SER A 279 -19.23 7.64 -16.94
C SER A 279 -18.04 6.88 -16.33
N PHE A 280 -18.10 5.55 -16.38
CA PHE A 280 -16.99 4.66 -16.05
C PHE A 280 -15.82 4.76 -17.04
N GLU A 281 -15.84 5.74 -17.94
CA GLU A 281 -14.85 5.88 -19.00
C GLU A 281 -13.61 6.66 -18.52
N PRO A 282 -12.40 6.21 -18.89
CA PRO A 282 -11.20 6.98 -18.67
C PRO A 282 -11.30 8.37 -19.31
N ASP A 283 -10.85 9.40 -18.61
CA ASP A 283 -10.85 10.77 -19.12
C ASP A 283 -9.59 11.02 -19.93
N TYR A 284 -9.71 10.76 -21.23
CA TYR A 284 -8.65 11.00 -22.20
C TYR A 284 -8.36 12.48 -22.44
N ASN A 285 -9.23 13.40 -21.98
CA ASN A 285 -8.99 14.85 -22.06
C ASN A 285 -8.14 15.36 -20.87
N LEU A 286 -7.83 14.49 -19.91
CA LEU A 286 -6.97 14.82 -18.78
C LEU A 286 -5.51 14.95 -19.24
N GLY A 287 -5.11 16.19 -19.55
CA GLY A 287 -3.72 16.51 -19.91
C GLY A 287 -2.72 16.29 -18.76
N PRO A 288 -1.41 16.38 -19.04
CA PRO A 288 -0.33 16.02 -18.11
C PRO A 288 -0.35 16.80 -16.78
N LEU A 289 -0.63 18.11 -16.83
CA LEU A 289 -0.80 18.93 -15.61
C LEU A 289 -2.01 18.48 -14.79
N GLY A 290 -3.12 18.18 -15.47
CA GLY A 290 -4.33 17.69 -14.82
C GLY A 290 -4.09 16.37 -14.11
N ALA A 291 -3.40 15.42 -14.76
CA ALA A 291 -3.06 14.13 -14.18
C ALA A 291 -2.25 14.27 -12.88
N VAL A 292 -1.20 15.09 -12.88
CA VAL A 292 -0.38 15.33 -11.68
C VAL A 292 -1.17 16.08 -10.60
N PHE A 293 -1.85 17.16 -10.98
CA PHE A 293 -2.65 17.97 -10.06
C PHE A 293 -3.74 17.15 -9.36
N TRP A 294 -4.51 16.37 -10.11
CA TRP A 294 -5.58 15.53 -9.56
C TRP A 294 -5.06 14.33 -8.78
N MET A 295 -3.89 13.79 -9.12
CA MET A 295 -3.24 12.78 -8.29
C MET A 295 -2.93 13.33 -6.89
N TRP A 296 -2.51 14.59 -6.80
CA TRP A 296 -2.07 15.25 -5.56
C TRP A 296 -3.21 15.81 -4.70
N ILE A 297 -4.27 16.35 -5.30
CA ILE A 297 -5.27 17.18 -4.59
C ILE A 297 -6.54 16.42 -4.19
N TRP A 298 -6.79 15.21 -4.69
CA TRP A 298 -8.05 14.53 -4.40
C TRP A 298 -8.16 14.09 -2.93
N VAL A 299 -8.96 14.83 -2.14
CA VAL A 299 -9.35 14.54 -0.75
C VAL A 299 -10.79 14.00 -0.73
N ASP A 300 -11.02 12.86 -0.07
CA ASP A 300 -12.34 12.22 0.08
C ASP A 300 -13.29 13.13 0.89
N THR A 301 -14.30 13.73 0.24
CA THR A 301 -15.27 14.64 0.87
C THR A 301 -16.61 13.95 1.14
N ARG A 302 -16.69 13.13 2.19
CA ARG A 302 -17.97 12.59 2.68
C ARG A 302 -18.59 13.49 3.75
N PRO A 303 -19.86 13.93 3.64
CA PRO A 303 -20.54 14.64 4.72
C PRO A 303 -21.17 13.66 5.72
N THR A 304 -20.87 13.80 7.00
CA THR A 304 -21.56 13.12 8.11
C THR A 304 -22.68 14.01 8.64
N SER A 305 -23.92 13.54 8.61
CA SER A 305 -25.10 14.28 9.06
C SER A 305 -25.54 13.91 10.48
N GLY A 306 -25.81 14.93 11.31
CA GLY A 306 -26.88 14.91 12.33
C GLY A 306 -26.48 14.98 13.82
N MET A 307 -26.68 16.14 14.47
CA MET A 307 -27.37 16.30 15.78
C MET A 307 -27.37 17.76 16.26
N LYS A 308 -28.52 18.27 16.74
CA LYS A 308 -28.71 19.60 17.37
C LYS A 308 -29.23 19.41 18.81
N VAL A 309 -28.77 20.21 19.79
CA VAL A 309 -29.42 20.34 21.11
C VAL A 309 -29.37 21.79 21.64
N CYS A 310 -30.48 22.21 22.26
CA CYS A 310 -30.82 23.55 22.77
C CYS A 310 -30.41 23.76 24.26
N ARG A 311 -30.11 25.00 24.70
CA ARG A 311 -29.60 25.34 26.06
C ARG A 311 -30.56 26.25 26.86
N ARG A 312 -30.63 26.04 28.18
CA ARG A 312 -31.02 27.07 29.18
C ARG A 312 -29.77 27.58 29.94
N ARG A 313 -29.76 28.88 30.27
CA ARG A 313 -28.60 29.65 30.78
C ARG A 313 -28.40 29.51 32.30
N LEU A 314 -27.16 29.21 32.71
CA LEU A 314 -26.60 29.45 34.05
C LEU A 314 -25.70 30.72 33.99
N SER A 315 -25.14 31.18 35.12
CA SER A 315 -24.24 32.36 35.15
C SER A 315 -22.81 32.03 34.69
N PRO A 316 -22.00 33.02 34.22
CA PRO A 316 -20.74 32.78 33.49
C PRO A 316 -19.69 31.93 34.22
N ILE A 317 -19.50 32.13 35.53
CA ILE A 317 -18.57 31.33 36.34
C ILE A 317 -19.16 29.93 36.61
N GLY A 318 -20.45 29.87 36.94
CA GLY A 318 -21.17 28.61 37.16
C GLY A 318 -21.21 27.71 35.92
N ILE A 319 -21.26 28.28 34.71
CA ILE A 319 -21.23 27.53 33.44
C ILE A 319 -19.86 26.88 33.21
N VAL A 320 -18.77 27.61 33.46
CA VAL A 320 -17.39 27.11 33.27
C VAL A 320 -17.09 26.01 34.29
N THR A 321 -17.45 26.23 35.56
CA THR A 321 -17.26 25.24 36.64
C THR A 321 -18.16 24.01 36.46
N ALA A 322 -19.39 24.17 35.97
CA ALA A 322 -20.30 23.05 35.71
C ALA A 322 -19.87 22.21 34.49
N ALA A 323 -19.36 22.85 33.41
CA ALA A 323 -18.84 22.14 32.25
C ALA A 323 -17.56 21.33 32.58
N PHE A 324 -16.71 21.87 33.47
CA PHE A 324 -15.55 21.16 34.02
C PHE A 324 -15.97 19.94 34.85
N HIS A 325 -16.87 20.10 35.84
CA HIS A 325 -17.32 18.98 36.69
C HIS A 325 -18.14 17.92 35.96
N ALA A 326 -18.78 18.26 34.84
CA ALA A 326 -19.52 17.31 34.02
C ALA A 326 -18.64 16.41 33.16
N ARG A 327 -17.45 16.87 32.72
CA ARG A 327 -16.51 16.09 31.89
C ARG A 327 -15.36 15.47 32.70
N TRP A 328 -14.93 16.13 33.78
CA TRP A 328 -13.99 15.62 34.77
C TRP A 328 -14.59 15.78 36.17
N PRO A 329 -15.25 14.76 36.72
CA PRO A 329 -15.80 14.85 38.07
C PRO A 329 -14.67 15.14 39.06
N LYS A 330 -14.94 15.94 40.09
CA LYS A 330 -14.02 16.11 41.23
C LYS A 330 -13.79 14.73 41.86
N SER A 331 -12.64 14.11 41.59
CA SER A 331 -12.05 13.11 42.48
C SER A 331 -11.58 13.85 43.75
N PRO A 332 -11.58 13.22 44.94
CA PRO A 332 -11.67 13.92 46.22
C PRO A 332 -10.52 14.90 46.47
N LEU A 333 -10.79 15.93 47.29
CA LEU A 333 -9.87 17.00 47.72
C LEU A 333 -8.41 16.51 47.85
N CYS A 334 -7.56 16.87 46.89
CA CYS A 334 -6.11 16.71 47.01
C CYS A 334 -5.65 17.46 48.27
N LYS A 335 -4.96 16.77 49.17
CA LYS A 335 -4.52 17.36 50.45
C LYS A 335 -3.17 18.06 50.33
N THR A 336 -2.42 17.76 49.26
CA THR A 336 -1.09 18.30 49.01
C THR A 336 -0.93 18.80 47.57
N LEU A 337 0.00 19.73 47.36
CA LEU A 337 0.34 20.26 46.03
C LEU A 337 0.78 19.14 45.08
N MET A 338 1.55 18.18 45.58
CA MET A 338 2.10 17.06 44.81
C MET A 338 1.00 16.08 44.31
N GLU A 339 -0.07 15.88 45.08
CA GLU A 339 -1.24 15.10 44.66
C GLU A 339 -2.05 15.83 43.58
N TYR A 340 -2.20 17.14 43.71
CA TYR A 340 -2.88 17.99 42.73
C TYR A 340 -2.10 18.04 41.40
N GLU A 341 -0.77 18.18 41.48
CA GLU A 341 0.14 18.13 40.32
C GLU A 341 0.06 16.78 39.60
N ARG A 342 0.10 15.66 40.34
CA ARG A 342 -0.04 14.32 39.77
C ARG A 342 -1.40 14.10 39.10
N GLN A 343 -2.47 14.66 39.67
CA GLN A 343 -3.81 14.56 39.09
C GLN A 343 -3.92 15.34 37.78
N ILE A 344 -3.38 16.57 37.72
CA ILE A 344 -3.40 17.39 36.49
C ILE A 344 -2.52 16.78 35.39
N LEU A 345 -1.34 16.27 35.73
CA LEU A 345 -0.49 15.53 34.79
C LEU A 345 -1.13 14.22 34.30
N GLY A 346 -2.04 13.64 35.08
CA GLY A 346 -2.83 12.48 34.71
C GLY A 346 -3.96 12.78 33.72
N LEU A 347 -4.35 14.04 33.53
CA LEU A 347 -5.36 14.47 32.56
C LEU A 347 -4.78 14.47 31.15
N LYS A 348 -4.56 13.28 30.59
CA LYS A 348 -3.98 13.10 29.26
C LYS A 348 -4.83 13.76 28.18
N LEU A 349 -4.18 14.54 27.32
CA LEU A 349 -4.79 15.04 26.09
C LEU A 349 -4.85 13.90 25.08
N GLU A 350 -6.04 13.36 24.86
CA GLU A 350 -6.23 12.27 23.88
C GLU A 350 -5.93 12.76 22.46
N ALA A 351 -5.22 11.93 21.68
CA ALA A 351 -4.86 12.24 20.30
C ALA A 351 -6.08 12.59 19.42
N GLY A 352 -7.24 11.98 19.69
CA GLY A 352 -8.49 12.25 18.98
C GLY A 352 -9.11 13.62 19.26
N SER A 353 -8.66 14.32 20.31
CA SER A 353 -9.14 15.66 20.66
C SER A 353 -8.29 16.77 20.05
N LEU A 354 -7.16 16.47 19.41
CA LEU A 354 -6.24 17.47 18.84
C LEU A 354 -6.85 18.22 17.63
N GLY A 355 -6.53 19.52 17.53
CA GLY A 355 -6.93 20.36 16.39
C GLY A 355 -8.42 20.72 16.30
N LEU A 356 -9.26 20.30 17.27
CA LEU A 356 -10.66 20.72 17.37
C LEU A 356 -10.75 22.13 17.95
N LYS A 357 -11.73 22.92 17.49
CA LYS A 357 -12.05 24.22 18.08
C LYS A 357 -13.07 24.05 19.20
N GLU A 358 -12.79 24.65 20.34
CA GLU A 358 -13.72 24.75 21.46
C GLU A 358 -13.91 26.21 21.83
N THR A 359 -15.13 26.56 22.24
CA THR A 359 -15.42 27.92 22.69
C THR A 359 -15.13 28.02 24.18
N LEU A 360 -13.98 28.58 24.53
CA LEU A 360 -13.59 28.88 25.92
C LEU A 360 -13.76 30.38 26.18
N ALA A 361 -14.53 30.75 27.22
CA ALA A 361 -14.82 32.14 27.57
C ALA A 361 -15.32 33.01 26.39
N GLY A 362 -16.10 32.43 25.47
CA GLY A 362 -16.66 33.14 24.31
C GLY A 362 -15.69 33.34 23.15
N ARG A 363 -14.48 32.77 23.22
CA ARG A 363 -13.49 32.76 22.12
C ARG A 363 -13.28 31.34 21.61
N GLU A 364 -13.20 31.17 20.30
CA GLU A 364 -12.79 29.90 19.72
C GLU A 364 -11.28 29.71 19.90
N VAL A 365 -10.89 28.66 20.60
CA VAL A 365 -9.49 28.25 20.76
C VAL A 365 -9.37 26.77 20.45
N TYR A 366 -8.22 26.33 19.98
CA TYR A 366 -8.00 24.91 19.75
C TYR A 366 -7.84 24.17 21.06
N THR A 367 -8.42 22.98 21.16
CA THR A 367 -8.42 22.09 22.33
C THR A 367 -7.05 21.93 23.01
N HIS A 368 -6.00 21.71 22.22
CA HIS A 368 -4.63 21.56 22.72
C HIS A 368 -4.07 22.85 23.31
N VAL A 369 -4.42 24.01 22.73
CA VAL A 369 -4.08 25.33 23.27
C VAL A 369 -4.87 25.61 24.57
N GLY A 370 -6.15 25.22 24.60
CA GLY A 370 -6.99 25.30 25.80
C GLY A 370 -6.49 24.44 26.94
N TRP A 371 -6.14 23.18 26.68
CA TRP A 371 -5.57 22.25 27.66
C TRP A 371 -4.24 22.76 28.21
N LEU A 372 -3.33 23.27 27.37
CA LEU A 372 -2.06 23.83 27.83
C LEU A 372 -2.23 25.12 28.65
N ALA A 373 -3.17 25.98 28.27
CA ALA A 373 -3.51 27.16 29.07
C ALA A 373 -4.09 26.77 30.44
N LEU A 374 -4.80 25.64 30.54
CA LEU A 374 -5.28 25.09 31.80
C LEU A 374 -4.15 24.51 32.66
N VAL A 375 -3.21 23.77 32.08
CA VAL A 375 -2.03 23.26 32.78
C VAL A 375 -1.16 24.41 33.31
N SER A 376 -1.01 25.49 32.53
CA SER A 376 -0.31 26.71 32.96
C SER A 376 -1.08 27.49 34.03
N GLY A 377 -2.40 27.63 33.89
CA GLY A 377 -3.26 28.35 34.84
C GLY A 377 -3.51 27.62 36.17
N ALA A 378 -3.12 26.34 36.27
CA ALA A 378 -3.22 25.55 37.49
C ALA A 378 -2.17 25.92 38.57
N GLY A 379 -1.28 26.87 38.29
CA GLY A 379 -0.30 27.40 39.25
C GLY A 379 0.89 26.45 39.51
N ILE A 380 1.17 25.55 38.57
CA ILE A 380 2.22 24.54 38.73
C ILE A 380 3.60 25.15 38.44
N SER A 381 4.64 24.64 39.12
CA SER A 381 6.03 25.10 39.00
C SER A 381 6.47 25.29 37.54
N ALA A 382 7.00 26.47 37.24
CA ALA A 382 7.54 26.84 35.92
C ALA A 382 8.96 26.31 35.68
N SER A 383 9.41 25.32 36.46
CA SER A 383 10.74 24.75 36.28
C SER A 383 10.85 24.02 34.94
N THR A 384 12.03 24.09 34.34
CA THR A 384 12.35 23.39 33.08
C THR A 384 12.13 21.88 33.19
N THR A 385 12.31 21.29 34.38
CA THR A 385 12.00 19.89 34.67
C THR A 385 10.51 19.58 34.50
N TYR A 386 9.63 20.44 35.01
CA TYR A 386 8.19 20.19 34.95
C TYR A 386 7.63 20.41 33.54
N ILE A 387 8.11 21.45 32.86
CA ILE A 387 7.82 21.68 31.44
C ILE A 387 8.27 20.48 30.61
N GLY A 388 9.42 19.87 30.94
CA GLY A 388 9.91 18.64 30.32
C GLY A 388 8.98 17.44 30.51
N ILE A 389 8.40 17.26 31.71
CA ILE A 389 7.43 16.18 32.01
C ILE A 389 6.13 16.38 31.23
N VAL A 390 5.63 17.62 31.17
CA VAL A 390 4.41 17.94 30.42
C VAL A 390 4.66 17.78 28.92
N ARG A 391 5.85 18.16 28.43
CA ARG A 391 6.26 17.94 27.05
C ARG A 391 6.28 16.45 26.72
N SER A 392 6.92 15.60 27.53
CA SER A 392 7.01 14.16 27.25
C SER A 392 5.65 13.45 27.28
N GLY A 393 4.65 14.03 27.95
CA GLY A 393 3.26 13.56 27.94
C GLY A 393 2.42 14.05 26.75
N LEU A 394 2.95 14.92 25.87
CA LEU A 394 2.25 15.36 24.68
C LEU A 394 2.12 14.23 23.66
N PRO A 395 1.03 14.18 22.88
CA PRO A 395 0.93 13.29 21.74
C PRO A 395 2.12 13.49 20.78
N ALA A 396 2.64 12.40 20.21
CA ALA A 396 3.85 12.38 19.37
C ALA A 396 3.86 13.49 18.31
N LEU A 397 2.70 13.75 17.71
CA LEU A 397 2.49 14.77 16.68
C LEU A 397 2.83 16.21 17.10
N ILE A 398 2.63 16.53 18.38
CA ILE A 398 3.00 17.83 18.97
C ILE A 398 4.41 17.72 19.57
N HIS A 399 4.72 16.60 20.22
CA HIS A 399 6.02 16.36 20.85
C HIS A 399 7.20 16.50 19.87
N GLU A 400 7.10 15.92 18.68
CA GLU A 400 8.15 15.96 17.64
C GLU A 400 8.41 17.37 17.08
N ARG A 401 7.47 18.30 17.28
CA ARG A 401 7.55 19.67 16.75
C ARG A 401 8.00 20.68 17.80
N VAL A 402 7.96 20.30 19.07
CA VAL A 402 8.47 21.09 20.20
C VAL A 402 9.79 20.46 20.64
N THR A 403 10.80 20.53 19.76
CA THR A 403 12.06 19.78 19.90
C THR A 403 13.00 20.33 20.98
N SER A 404 12.96 21.64 21.24
CA SER A 404 13.77 22.27 22.28
C SER A 404 13.03 22.36 23.62
N THR A 405 13.78 22.39 24.73
CA THR A 405 13.20 22.59 26.06
C THR A 405 13.00 24.09 26.28
N PRO A 406 11.76 24.58 26.43
CA PRO A 406 11.49 26.00 26.65
C PRO A 406 12.05 26.47 27.99
N ALA A 407 12.46 27.74 28.05
CA ALA A 407 12.95 28.35 29.28
C ALA A 407 11.83 28.57 30.32
N ASP A 408 10.60 28.82 29.87
CA ASP A 408 9.43 29.04 30.72
C ASP A 408 8.11 28.62 30.02
N TRP A 409 7.00 28.74 30.75
CA TRP A 409 5.66 28.41 30.24
C TRP A 409 5.22 29.26 29.05
N ASN A 410 5.61 30.53 28.97
CA ASN A 410 5.20 31.41 27.88
C ASN A 410 5.91 31.03 26.58
N ALA A 411 7.21 30.71 26.67
CA ALA A 411 7.99 30.17 25.56
C ALA A 411 7.39 28.84 25.07
N PHE A 412 7.01 27.94 25.99
CA PHE A 412 6.38 26.67 25.65
C PHE A 412 5.02 26.85 24.95
N LEU A 413 4.16 27.70 25.49
CA LEU A 413 2.84 27.99 24.92
C LEU A 413 2.96 28.64 23.54
N THR A 414 3.94 29.52 23.34
CA THR A 414 4.22 30.16 22.05
C THR A 414 4.69 29.11 21.04
N MET A 415 5.64 28.25 21.42
CA MET A 415 6.12 27.17 20.55
C MET A 415 4.98 26.25 20.10
N VAL A 416 4.06 25.88 20.98
CA VAL A 416 2.91 25.04 20.60
C VAL A 416 1.90 25.81 19.75
N ARG A 417 1.65 27.10 20.05
CA ARG A 417 0.74 27.95 19.29
C ARG A 417 1.21 28.19 17.85
N ASP A 418 2.52 28.26 17.66
CA ASP A 418 3.14 28.52 16.36
C ASP A 418 3.27 27.25 15.51
N ILE A 419 2.94 26.07 16.06
CA ILE A 419 2.79 24.86 15.24
C ILE A 419 1.65 25.11 14.25
N ASN A 420 1.94 24.86 12.97
CA ASN A 420 0.94 24.98 11.93
C ASN A 420 -0.28 24.10 12.24
N ILE A 421 -1.42 24.75 12.37
CA ILE A 421 -2.66 24.09 12.77
C ILE A 421 -3.16 23.08 11.75
N ASN A 422 -2.85 23.29 10.47
CA ASN A 422 -3.22 22.34 9.42
C ASN A 422 -2.52 21.01 9.63
N ASP A 423 -1.26 21.05 10.04
CA ASP A 423 -0.46 19.86 10.29
C ASP A 423 -0.93 19.10 11.53
N ILE A 424 -1.36 19.82 12.58
CA ILE A 424 -2.02 19.19 13.75
C ILE A 424 -3.34 18.54 13.34
N ARG A 425 -4.13 19.19 12.48
CA ARG A 425 -5.41 18.66 12.02
C ARG A 425 -5.26 17.45 11.11
N GLU A 426 -4.27 17.48 10.21
CA GLU A 426 -3.95 16.39 9.29
C GLU A 426 -3.47 15.16 10.07
N GLY A 427 -2.46 15.32 10.92
CA GLY A 427 -1.97 14.21 11.74
C GLY A 427 -3.01 13.70 12.74
N ALA A 428 -3.86 14.56 13.32
CA ALA A 428 -4.98 14.12 14.15
C ALA A 428 -6.08 13.40 13.34
N ALA A 429 -6.27 13.73 12.06
CA ALA A 429 -7.18 13.00 11.18
C ALA A 429 -6.62 11.62 10.82
N GLU A 430 -5.32 11.51 10.56
CA GLU A 430 -4.63 10.24 10.30
C GLU A 430 -4.68 9.30 11.51
N LEU A 431 -4.42 9.82 12.71
CA LEU A 431 -4.53 9.05 13.95
C LEU A 431 -5.96 8.58 14.20
N ARG A 432 -6.97 9.43 13.96
CA ARG A 432 -8.38 9.02 14.05
C ARG A 432 -8.73 7.94 13.03
N ALA A 433 -8.24 8.06 11.80
CA ALA A 433 -8.43 7.04 10.77
C ALA A 433 -7.71 5.73 11.14
N ALA A 434 -6.54 5.78 11.77
CA ALA A 434 -5.83 4.62 12.28
C ALA A 434 -6.61 3.93 13.42
N SER A 435 -7.00 4.66 14.46
CA SER A 435 -7.79 4.11 15.58
C SER A 435 -9.17 3.60 15.15
N GLN A 436 -9.80 4.23 14.15
CA GLN A 436 -11.07 3.75 13.60
C GLN A 436 -10.90 2.46 12.79
N ARG A 437 -9.80 2.33 12.03
CA ARG A 437 -9.44 1.08 11.32
C ARG A 437 -9.16 -0.06 12.30
N GLU A 438 -8.44 0.23 13.39
CA GLU A 438 -8.15 -0.74 14.45
C GLU A 438 -9.43 -1.20 15.14
N ARG A 439 -10.31 -0.28 15.53
CA ARG A 439 -11.60 -0.60 16.15
C ARG A 439 -12.51 -1.42 15.22
N LEU A 440 -12.61 -1.06 13.94
CA LEU A 440 -13.37 -1.83 12.95
C LEU A 440 -12.79 -3.23 12.73
N MET A 441 -11.46 -3.37 12.82
CA MET A 441 -10.78 -4.65 12.74
C MET A 441 -11.08 -5.50 13.99
N GLU A 442 -11.05 -4.93 15.19
CA GLU A 442 -11.41 -5.60 16.44
C GLU A 442 -12.88 -6.02 16.47
N GLU A 443 -13.80 -5.16 16.05
CA GLU A 443 -15.23 -5.48 15.95
C GLU A 443 -15.48 -6.63 14.96
N ARG A 444 -14.76 -6.67 13.84
CA ARG A 444 -14.79 -7.79 12.89
C ARG A 444 -14.24 -9.07 13.49
N ILE A 445 -13.13 -8.99 14.22
CA ILE A 445 -12.54 -10.15 14.91
C ILE A 445 -13.53 -10.70 15.93
N GLN A 446 -14.15 -9.84 16.74
CA GLN A 446 -15.09 -10.24 17.78
C GLN A 446 -16.40 -10.80 17.19
N ALA A 447 -16.90 -10.24 16.10
CA ALA A 447 -18.04 -10.80 15.37
C ALA A 447 -17.74 -12.20 14.82
N MET A 448 -16.52 -12.43 14.31
CA MET A 448 -16.08 -13.75 13.84
C MET A 448 -15.89 -14.75 14.99
N GLU A 449 -15.38 -14.32 16.14
CA GLU A 449 -15.24 -15.17 17.33
C GLU A 449 -16.60 -15.69 17.82
N VAL A 450 -17.63 -14.82 17.84
CA VAL A 450 -19.01 -15.19 18.19
C VAL A 450 -19.62 -16.13 17.15
N GLN A 451 -19.40 -15.87 15.86
CA GLN A 451 -19.95 -16.69 14.77
C GLN A 451 -19.32 -18.09 14.70
N CYS A 452 -18.05 -18.21 15.07
CA CYS A 452 -17.29 -19.46 15.02
C CYS A 452 -17.29 -20.27 16.34
N GLY A 453 -17.97 -19.78 17.39
CA GLY A 453 -18.04 -20.48 18.69
C GLY A 453 -16.71 -20.57 19.45
N ILE A 454 -15.74 -19.71 19.12
CA ILE A 454 -14.42 -19.71 19.75
C ILE A 454 -14.51 -18.87 21.03
N ARG A 455 -14.47 -19.51 22.20
CA ARG A 455 -14.25 -18.77 23.46
C ARG A 455 -12.81 -18.24 23.46
N ALA A 456 -12.67 -16.92 23.45
CA ALA A 456 -11.37 -16.28 23.66
C ALA A 456 -10.76 -16.78 24.98
N ALA A 457 -9.54 -17.29 24.94
CA ALA A 457 -8.76 -17.51 26.16
C ALA A 457 -8.49 -16.15 26.83
N PRO A 458 -8.40 -16.08 28.18
CA PRO A 458 -8.16 -14.81 28.87
C PRO A 458 -6.84 -14.19 28.40
N ARG A 459 -6.86 -12.89 28.08
CA ARG A 459 -5.72 -12.11 27.59
C ARG A 459 -4.64 -11.83 28.66
N ASP A 460 -4.67 -12.52 29.80
CA ASP A 460 -3.78 -12.24 30.95
C ASP A 460 -2.50 -13.09 30.95
N LEU A 461 -2.13 -13.70 29.82
CA LEU A 461 -0.94 -14.55 29.69
C LEU A 461 0.14 -13.94 28.79
N TYR A 462 0.29 -12.61 28.79
CA TYR A 462 1.50 -11.96 28.27
C TYR A 462 1.76 -10.66 29.04
N TYR A 463 2.47 -10.77 30.16
CA TYR A 463 3.30 -9.71 30.72
C TYR A 463 4.69 -10.27 31.02
#